data_AF-A0AAV0X2C8-F1
#
_entry.id   AF-A0AAV0X2C8-F1
#
_cell.length_a   1.000
_cell.length_b   1.000
_cell.length_c   1.000
_cell.angle_alpha   90.00
_cell.angle_beta   90.00
_cell.angle_gamma   90.00
#
_symmetry.space_group_name_H-M   'P 1'
#
loop_
_entity.id
_entity.type
_entity.pdbx_description
1 polymer ?
#
loop_
_entity_poly.entity_id
_entity_poly.type
_entity_poly.pdbx_seq_one_letter_code
_entity_poly.pdbx_strand_id
1 'polypeptide(L)'
;MIKVIQINLNHCWTAQQLISQTVRDRNIDVLLISDYHRGFEGDPRWIDSADLKCGVLVTSRRLHCPSQTEEPVLASPGLGLAAPITSAATGRRTACC
;
A
#
# COMPACT_ATOMS: atom_id res chain seq x y z
N MET A 1 -5.29 19.89 7.11
CA MET A 1 -5.33 19.08 8.34
C MET A 1 -5.52 17.64 7.93
N ILE A 2 -4.72 16.72 8.47
CA ILE A 2 -4.77 15.29 8.14
C ILE A 2 -5.83 14.62 9.03
N LYS A 3 -6.73 13.85 8.41
CA LYS A 3 -7.75 13.07 9.11
C LYS A 3 -7.37 11.59 9.10
N VAL A 4 -7.20 11.03 10.30
CA VAL A 4 -6.85 9.63 10.48
C VAL A 4 -7.98 8.92 11.21
N ILE A 5 -8.35 7.72 10.74
CA ILE A 5 -9.23 6.81 11.48
C ILE A 5 -8.46 5.52 11.75
N GLN A 6 -8.52 5.06 12.99
CA GLN A 6 -8.10 3.72 13.38
C GLN A 6 -9.32 2.95 13.88
N ILE A 7 -9.55 1.75 13.35
CA ILE A 7 -10.71 0.93 13.69
C ILE A 7 -10.39 -0.57 13.63
N ASN A 8 -10.98 -1.32 14.56
CA ASN A 8 -11.03 -2.77 14.49
C ASN A 8 -12.38 -3.19 13.88
N LEU A 9 -12.34 -3.97 12.79
CA LEU A 9 -13.54 -4.43 12.10
C LEU A 9 -14.07 -5.77 12.64
N ASN A 10 -13.34 -6.45 13.52
CA ASN A 10 -13.72 -7.72 14.16
C ASN A 10 -14.20 -8.77 13.15
N HIS A 11 -13.51 -8.84 12.00
CA HIS A 11 -13.82 -9.68 10.84
C HIS A 11 -15.25 -9.50 10.27
N CYS A 12 -15.89 -8.36 10.54
CA CYS A 12 -17.26 -8.07 10.14
C CYS A 12 -17.33 -7.44 8.74
N TRP A 13 -18.00 -8.15 7.83
CA TRP A 13 -18.22 -7.66 6.46
C TRP A 13 -19.02 -6.35 6.41
N THR A 14 -20.08 -6.23 7.21
CA THR A 14 -20.92 -5.02 7.24
C THR A 14 -20.14 -3.81 7.73
N ALA A 15 -19.31 -3.98 8.78
CA ALA A 15 -18.46 -2.91 9.28
C ALA A 15 -17.46 -2.44 8.20
N GLN A 16 -16.94 -3.38 7.40
CA GLN A 16 -16.04 -3.06 6.30
C GLN A 16 -16.73 -2.25 5.17
N GLN A 17 -17.98 -2.56 4.84
CA GLN A 17 -18.74 -1.77 3.87
C GLN A 17 -19.03 -0.36 4.39
N LEU A 18 -19.41 -0.25 5.67
CA LEU A 18 -19.74 1.02 6.30
C LEU A 18 -18.51 1.93 6.42
N ILE A 19 -17.35 1.39 6.80
CA ILE A 19 -16.13 2.21 6.93
C ILE A 19 -15.70 2.73 5.56
N SER A 20 -15.87 1.94 4.50
CA SER A 20 -15.54 2.36 3.13
C SER A 20 -16.38 3.57 2.68
N GLN A 21 -17.66 3.60 3.06
CA GLN A 21 -18.54 4.77 2.84
C GLN A 21 -18.12 5.95 3.72
N THR A 22 -17.88 5.70 5.01
CA THR A 22 -17.50 6.75 5.98
C THR A 22 -16.21 7.46 5.58
N VAL A 23 -15.23 6.71 5.05
CA VAL A 23 -13.95 7.24 4.57
C VAL A 23 -14.17 8.23 3.42
N ARG A 24 -15.09 7.91 2.50
CA ARG A 24 -15.48 8.78 1.39
C ARG A 24 -16.23 10.01 1.90
N ASP A 25 -17.20 9.82 2.77
CA ASP A 25 -18.09 10.90 3.23
C ASP A 25 -17.37 11.92 4.12
N ARG A 26 -16.47 11.44 4.99
CA ARG A 26 -15.72 12.31 5.91
C ARG A 26 -14.41 12.83 5.33
N ASN A 27 -14.09 12.41 4.10
CA ASN A 27 -12.85 12.72 3.40
C ASN A 27 -11.63 12.42 4.30
N ILE A 28 -11.58 11.19 4.80
CA ILE A 28 -10.48 10.68 5.63
C ILE A 28 -9.24 10.56 4.75
N ASP A 29 -8.06 10.86 5.29
CA ASP A 29 -6.80 10.83 4.56
C ASP A 29 -6.02 9.53 4.76
N VAL A 30 -6.08 8.98 5.98
CA VAL A 30 -5.41 7.72 6.37
C VAL A 30 -6.38 6.86 7.17
N LEU A 31 -6.45 5.59 6.83
CA LEU A 31 -7.29 4.60 7.50
C LEU A 31 -6.42 3.42 7.94
N LEU A 32 -6.38 3.18 9.24
CA LEU A 32 -5.73 2.07 9.89
C LEU A 32 -6.80 1.06 10.28
N ILE A 33 -6.76 -0.14 9.72
CA ILE A 33 -7.73 -1.20 10.02
C ILE A 33 -7.01 -2.37 10.65
N SER A 34 -7.63 -2.93 11.69
CA SER A 34 -7.31 -4.25 12.22
C SER A 34 -8.51 -5.19 12.09
N ASP A 35 -8.21 -6.48 11.99
CA ASP A 35 -9.14 -7.61 11.83
C ASP A 35 -10.18 -7.38 10.71
N TYR A 36 -9.70 -7.06 9.50
CA TYR A 36 -10.56 -6.87 8.33
C TYR A 36 -11.10 -8.20 7.80
N HIS A 37 -12.28 -8.17 7.16
CA HIS A 37 -12.88 -9.37 6.58
C HIS A 37 -12.22 -9.79 5.26
N ARG A 38 -11.89 -8.83 4.41
CA ARG A 38 -11.07 -9.01 3.19
C ARG A 38 -10.14 -7.82 2.99
N GLY A 39 -8.97 -8.02 2.39
CA GLY A 39 -8.12 -6.91 1.98
C GLY A 39 -8.84 -6.00 0.97
N PHE A 40 -8.40 -4.76 0.82
CA PHE A 40 -8.86 -3.89 -0.27
C PHE A 40 -8.14 -4.29 -1.57
N GLU A 41 -8.40 -5.51 -2.02
CA GLU A 41 -7.78 -6.12 -3.19
C GLU A 41 -7.95 -5.20 -4.41
N GLY A 42 -6.83 -4.79 -4.99
CA GLY A 42 -6.78 -3.92 -6.16
C GLY A 42 -6.58 -2.43 -5.90
N ASP A 43 -6.59 -1.95 -4.64
CA ASP A 43 -6.15 -0.58 -4.35
C ASP A 43 -4.63 -0.55 -4.10
N PRO A 44 -3.82 0.08 -4.97
CA PRO A 44 -2.36 0.14 -4.80
C PRO A 44 -1.91 0.96 -3.59
N ARG A 45 -2.84 1.65 -2.92
CA ARG A 45 -2.59 2.45 -1.71
C ARG A 45 -2.91 1.69 -0.42
N TRP A 46 -3.40 0.46 -0.56
CA TRP A 46 -3.60 -0.47 0.53
C TRP A 46 -2.30 -1.24 0.78
N ILE A 47 -1.86 -1.26 2.04
CA ILE A 47 -0.69 -2.00 2.48
C ILE A 47 -1.12 -2.93 3.60
N ASP A 48 -1.02 -4.23 3.36
CA ASP A 48 -1.26 -5.26 4.35
C ASP A 48 -0.04 -5.49 5.25
N SER A 49 -0.31 -5.83 6.50
CA SER A 49 0.69 -6.40 7.40
C SER A 49 0.98 -7.85 7.03
N ALA A 50 2.15 -8.35 7.44
CA ALA A 50 2.61 -9.71 7.13
C ALA A 50 1.68 -10.80 7.69
N ASP A 51 0.93 -10.50 8.74
CA ASP A 51 -0.04 -11.39 9.38
C ASP A 51 -1.45 -11.31 8.78
N LEU A 52 -1.69 -10.44 7.77
CA LEU A 52 -2.97 -10.24 7.09
C LEU A 52 -4.14 -9.90 8.03
N LYS A 53 -3.85 -9.41 9.24
CA LYS A 53 -4.87 -8.95 10.18
C LYS A 53 -5.04 -7.45 10.16
N CYS A 54 -3.99 -6.71 9.84
CA CYS A 54 -4.05 -5.26 9.83
C CYS A 54 -3.52 -4.70 8.51
N GLY A 55 -3.98 -3.51 8.18
CA GLY A 55 -3.55 -2.83 6.97
C GLY A 55 -3.82 -1.33 7.03
N VAL A 56 -3.14 -0.62 6.16
CA VAL A 56 -3.19 0.84 6.06
C VAL A 56 -3.67 1.22 4.67
N LEU A 57 -4.69 2.06 4.61
CA LEU A 57 -5.14 2.70 3.38
C LEU A 57 -4.81 4.19 3.42
N VAL A 58 -4.01 4.66 2.47
CA VAL A 58 -3.81 6.09 2.25
C VAL A 58 -4.73 6.54 1.12
N THR A 59 -5.82 7.21 1.47
CA THR A 59 -6.83 7.68 0.51
C THR A 59 -6.49 9.03 -0.10
N SER A 60 -5.76 9.87 0.66
CA SER A 60 -5.42 11.22 0.24
C SER A 60 -4.32 11.23 -0.83
N ARG A 61 -4.61 11.86 -1.97
CA ARG A 61 -3.58 12.13 -2.99
C ARG A 61 -2.53 13.14 -2.54
N ARG A 62 -2.81 13.89 -1.48
CA ARG A 62 -1.90 14.90 -0.92
C ARG A 62 -0.83 14.30 -0.01
N LEU A 63 -1.06 13.11 0.52
CA LEU A 63 -0.14 12.38 1.38
C LEU A 63 0.57 11.26 0.62
N HIS A 64 0.50 11.27 -0.71
CA HIS A 64 1.26 10.34 -1.51
C HIS A 64 2.74 10.65 -1.31
N CYS A 65 3.50 9.69 -0.78
CA CYS A 65 4.94 9.75 -0.91
C CYS A 65 5.24 9.76 -2.41
N PRO A 66 6.04 10.69 -2.96
CA PRO A 66 6.50 10.54 -4.33
C PRO A 66 7.22 9.21 -4.40
N SER A 67 6.64 8.26 -5.12
CA SER A 67 7.36 7.05 -5.52
C SER A 67 8.54 7.56 -6.33
N GLN A 68 9.74 7.52 -5.73
CA GLN A 68 10.95 7.66 -6.51
C GLN A 68 10.94 6.49 -7.47
N THR A 69 10.67 6.78 -8.75
CA THR A 69 11.12 5.95 -9.83
C THR A 69 12.63 5.93 -9.68
N GLU A 70 13.17 4.82 -9.18
CA GLU A 70 14.59 4.58 -9.30
C GLU A 70 14.87 4.50 -10.81
N GLU A 71 15.40 5.59 -11.37
CA GLU A 71 16.08 5.57 -12.66
C GLU A 71 17.13 4.45 -12.58
N PRO A 72 17.16 3.50 -13.54
CA PRO A 72 18.19 2.48 -13.53
C PRO A 72 19.53 3.21 -13.70
N VAL A 73 20.36 3.16 -12.66
CA VAL A 73 21.75 3.65 -12.73
C VAL A 73 22.39 2.91 -13.90
N LEU A 74 22.56 3.66 -14.99
CA LEU A 74 23.22 3.21 -16.21
C LEU A 74 24.68 2.93 -15.85
N ALA A 75 24.94 1.71 -15.38
CA ALA A 75 26.28 1.19 -15.27
C ALA A 75 26.90 1.24 -16.66
N SER A 76 27.88 2.11 -16.83
CA SER A 76 28.68 2.17 -18.05
C SER A 76 29.46 0.86 -18.25
N PRO A 77 29.79 0.49 -19.50
CA PRO A 77 30.06 -0.89 -19.86
C PRO A 77 31.51 -1.29 -19.53
N GLY A 78 31.66 -2.37 -18.77
CA GLY A 78 32.93 -3.05 -18.55
C GLY A 78 32.73 -4.55 -18.73
N LEU A 79 33.05 -5.03 -19.93
CA LEU A 79 33.36 -6.41 -20.34
C LEU A 79 32.68 -7.59 -19.59
N GLY A 80 31.90 -8.35 -20.36
CA GLY A 80 32.16 -9.79 -20.46
C GLY A 80 31.09 -10.74 -19.89
N LEU A 81 30.63 -11.61 -20.80
CA LEU A 81 29.95 -12.89 -20.59
C LEU A 81 28.42 -12.89 -20.42
N ALA A 82 27.80 -13.59 -21.38
CA ALA A 82 26.39 -13.85 -21.52
C ALA A 82 25.86 -14.84 -20.46
N ALA A 83 24.65 -14.56 -19.94
CA ALA A 83 23.70 -15.58 -19.50
C ALA A 83 22.26 -15.02 -19.60
N PRO A 84 21.27 -15.82 -20.05
CA PRO A 84 19.94 -15.31 -20.36
C PRO A 84 18.93 -15.54 -19.20
N ILE A 85 17.97 -14.63 -19.08
CA ILE A 85 16.61 -14.72 -18.47
C ILE A 85 16.44 -15.47 -17.14
N THR A 86 16.07 -14.75 -16.07
CA THR A 86 14.82 -15.03 -15.32
C THR A 86 14.36 -13.77 -14.56
N SER A 87 13.09 -13.44 -14.78
CA SER A 87 12.29 -12.41 -14.11
C SER A 87 12.19 -12.64 -12.60
N ALA A 88 12.53 -11.62 -11.80
CA ALA A 88 11.98 -11.44 -10.46
C ALA A 88 12.16 -9.97 -10.06
N ALA A 89 11.31 -9.10 -10.60
CA ALA A 89 11.12 -7.75 -10.09
C ALA A 89 10.40 -7.83 -8.73
N THR A 90 11.10 -8.26 -7.68
CA THR A 90 10.67 -8.01 -6.30
C THR A 90 11.13 -6.60 -5.94
N GLY A 91 10.44 -5.62 -6.52
CA GLY A 91 10.48 -4.24 -6.07
C GLY A 91 9.96 -4.20 -4.64
N ARG A 92 10.88 -4.36 -3.68
CA ARG A 92 10.60 -4.18 -2.26
C ARG A 92 10.30 -2.70 -2.09
N ARG A 93 9.01 -2.35 -2.13
CA ARG A 93 8.53 -1.01 -1.76
C ARG A 93 8.81 -0.84 -0.27
N THR A 94 10.00 -0.33 0.05
CA THR A 94 10.31 0.22 1.36
C THR A 94 9.37 1.39 1.58
N ALA A 95 8.37 1.18 2.42
CA ALA A 95 7.55 2.24 2.97
C ALA A 95 8.48 3.22 3.71
N CYS A 96 8.41 4.51 3.36
CA CYS A 96 9.11 5.55 4.09
C CYS A 96 8.60 5.58 5.53
N CYS A 97 9.53 5.43 6.47
CA CYS A 97 9.34 5.74 7.89
C CYS A 97 9.16 7.24 8.09
#